data_AF-S4PFG4-F1
#
_entry.id   AF-S4PFG4-F1
#
_cell.length_a   1.000
_cell.length_b   1.000
_cell.length_c   1.000
_cell.angle_alpha   90.00
_cell.angle_beta   90.00
_cell.angle_gamma   90.00
#
_symmetry.space_group_name_H-M   'P 1'
#
loop_
_entity.id
_entity.type
_entity.pdbx_description
1 polymer ?
#
loop_
_entity_poly.entity_id
_entity_poly.type
_entity_poly.pdbx_seq_one_letter_code
_entity_poly.pdbx_strand_id
1 'polypeptide(L)'
;MQYNHLKFSISKCDSLIRPEQKKQYNEVGGKLVQMLNELLFTFWNDNNEDYLLKTLITLTTLDRVSETEMLIRKQAVAPLLQNIINEPALQRNKEGLEGVYKNILSLLDTKLKLLFTVTQ
;
A
#
# COMPACT_ATOMS: atom_id res chain seq x y z
N MET A 1 12.18 6.71 -11.47
CA MET A 1 12.33 7.01 -12.92
C MET A 1 13.22 6.02 -13.67
N GLN A 2 14.47 5.77 -13.26
CA GLN A 2 15.36 4.86 -14.01
C GLN A 2 14.79 3.44 -14.20
N TYR A 3 14.14 2.88 -13.18
CA TYR A 3 13.48 1.57 -13.29
C TYR A 3 12.30 1.57 -14.29
N ASN A 4 11.55 2.67 -14.41
CA ASN A 4 10.47 2.78 -15.41
C ASN A 4 11.02 2.84 -16.83
N HIS A 5 12.15 3.52 -17.05
CA HIS A 5 12.84 3.47 -18.33
C HIS A 5 13.35 2.05 -18.63
N LEU A 6 13.88 1.34 -17.62
CA LEU A 6 14.29 -0.05 -17.78
C LEU A 6 13.09 -0.95 -18.13
N LYS A 7 11.96 -0.81 -17.42
CA LYS A 7 10.70 -1.52 -17.71
C LYS A 7 10.23 -1.29 -19.14
N PHE A 8 10.25 -0.04 -19.60
CA PHE A 8 9.88 0.31 -20.97
C PHE A 8 10.84 -0.28 -22.01
N SER A 9 12.14 -0.11 -21.83
CA SER A 9 13.16 -0.64 -22.74
C SER A 9 13.10 -2.16 -22.84
N ILE A 10 12.87 -2.85 -21.73
CA ILE A 10 12.73 -4.31 -21.72
C ILE A 10 11.45 -4.75 -22.43
N SER A 11 10.34 -4.05 -22.21
CA SER A 11 9.09 -4.32 -22.91
C SER A 11 9.21 -4.14 -24.43
N LYS A 12 10.01 -3.18 -24.90
CA LYS A 12 10.24 -2.94 -26.33
C LYS A 12 11.24 -3.90 -26.97
N CYS A 13 12.17 -4.43 -26.18
CA CYS A 13 13.23 -5.33 -26.64
C CYS A 13 13.00 -6.80 -26.25
N ASP A 14 11.77 -7.20 -25.92
CA ASP A 14 11.48 -8.53 -25.34
C ASP A 14 11.94 -9.69 -26.25
N SER A 15 11.95 -9.50 -27.58
CA SER A 15 12.45 -10.46 -28.57
C SER A 15 13.99 -10.49 -28.71
N LEU A 16 14.69 -9.50 -28.18
CA LEU A 16 16.14 -9.33 -28.29
C LEU A 16 16.87 -9.58 -26.97
N ILE A 17 16.14 -9.71 -25.87
CA ILE A 17 16.69 -9.87 -24.52
C ILE A 17 16.90 -11.35 -24.21
N ARG A 18 18.08 -11.67 -23.66
CA ARG A 18 18.39 -13.04 -23.25
C ARG A 18 17.57 -13.44 -22.01
N PRO A 19 17.18 -14.71 -21.88
CA PRO A 19 16.43 -15.19 -20.71
C PRO A 19 17.08 -14.82 -19.37
N GLU A 20 18.42 -14.86 -19.29
CA GLU A 20 19.19 -14.51 -18.09
C GLU A 20 19.03 -13.03 -17.70
N GLN A 21 19.00 -12.13 -18.69
CA GLN A 21 18.83 -10.69 -18.46
C GLN A 21 17.39 -10.38 -18.02
N LYS A 22 16.40 -11.10 -18.57
CA LYS A 22 15.00 -11.01 -18.12
C LYS A 22 14.84 -11.49 -16.69
N LYS A 23 15.56 -12.55 -16.29
CA LYS A 23 15.60 -13.04 -14.90
C LYS A 23 16.20 -12.00 -13.96
N GLN A 24 17.36 -11.43 -14.28
CA GLN A 24 18.00 -10.39 -13.46
C GLN A 24 17.12 -9.15 -13.31
N TYR A 25 16.46 -8.72 -14.38
CA TYR A 25 15.50 -7.62 -14.34
C TYR A 25 14.34 -7.90 -13.37
N ASN A 26 13.74 -9.09 -13.45
CA ASN A 26 12.65 -9.48 -12.57
C ASN A 26 13.10 -9.55 -11.10
N GLU A 27 14.33 -10.02 -10.83
CA GLU A 27 14.90 -10.04 -9.47
C GLU A 27 15.10 -8.63 -8.91
N VAL A 28 15.63 -7.70 -9.70
CA VAL A 28 15.78 -6.29 -9.30
C VAL A 28 14.41 -5.65 -9.05
N GLY A 29 13.45 -5.90 -9.92
CA GLY A 29 12.07 -5.44 -9.77
C GLY A 29 11.41 -5.96 -8.51
N GLY A 30 11.56 -7.26 -8.23
CA GLY A 30 11.04 -7.90 -7.04
C GLY A 30 11.64 -7.30 -5.77
N LYS A 31 12.96 -7.13 -5.71
CA LYS A 31 13.65 -6.51 -4.57
C LYS A 31 13.22 -5.06 -4.35
N LEU A 32 13.08 -4.29 -5.42
CA LEU A 32 12.62 -2.90 -5.34
C LEU A 32 11.21 -2.81 -4.74
N VAL A 33 10.28 -3.62 -5.25
CA VAL A 33 8.90 -3.65 -4.75
C VAL A 33 8.85 -4.12 -3.30
N GLN A 34 9.65 -5.12 -2.93
CA GLN A 34 9.75 -5.58 -1.56
C GLN A 34 10.22 -4.46 -0.62
N MET A 35 11.30 -3.76 -0.96
CA MET A 35 11.80 -2.64 -0.15
C MET A 35 10.77 -1.52 -0.03
N LEU A 36 10.05 -1.20 -1.11
CA LEU A 36 8.98 -0.20 -1.08
C LEU A 36 7.82 -0.62 -0.17
N ASN A 37 7.45 -1.90 -0.17
CA ASN A 37 6.41 -2.43 0.71
C ASN A 37 6.85 -2.43 2.18
N GLU A 38 8.12 -2.72 2.47
CA GLU A 38 8.67 -2.62 3.83
C GLU A 38 8.65 -1.16 4.31
N LEU A 39 9.15 -0.23 3.50
CA LEU A 39 9.14 1.21 3.81
C LEU A 39 7.73 1.75 3.99
N LEU A 40 6.78 1.30 3.16
CA LEU A 40 5.37 1.67 3.28
C LEU A 40 4.85 1.40 4.70
N PHE A 41 5.12 0.21 5.25
CA PHE A 41 4.67 -0.14 6.60
C PHE A 41 5.49 0.51 7.70
N THR A 42 6.78 0.75 7.49
CA THR A 42 7.60 1.56 8.41
C THR A 42 6.99 2.95 8.55
N PHE A 43 6.77 3.66 7.44
CA PHE A 43 6.19 5.01 7.47
C PHE A 43 4.73 5.02 7.94
N TRP A 44 3.97 3.96 7.64
CA TRP A 44 2.65 3.77 8.20
C TRP A 44 2.69 3.71 9.73
N ASN A 45 3.58 2.92 10.31
CA ASN A 45 3.69 2.78 11.77
C ASN A 45 4.25 4.02 12.45
N ASP A 46 5.20 4.71 11.80
CA ASP A 46 5.84 5.92 12.33
C ASP A 46 4.98 7.18 12.22
N ASN A 47 3.74 7.08 11.69
CA ASN A 47 2.87 8.22 11.39
C ASN A 47 3.52 9.26 10.47
N ASN A 48 4.43 8.84 9.58
CA ASN A 48 5.13 9.76 8.71
C ASN A 48 4.41 9.91 7.35
N GLU A 49 3.43 10.80 7.33
CA GLU A 49 2.53 11.01 6.18
C GLU A 49 3.26 11.43 4.90
N ASP A 50 4.30 12.27 5.02
CA ASP A 50 5.07 12.76 3.88
C ASP A 50 5.81 11.64 3.15
N TYR A 51 6.49 10.76 3.90
CA TYR A 51 7.21 9.63 3.31
C TYR A 51 6.26 8.50 2.89
N LEU A 52 5.15 8.32 3.60
CA LEU A 52 4.09 7.40 3.20
C LEU A 52 3.52 7.80 1.82
N LEU A 53 3.18 9.08 1.64
CA LEU A 53 2.67 9.61 0.38
C LEU A 53 3.69 9.41 -0.76
N LYS A 54 4.97 9.74 -0.54
CA LYS A 54 6.02 9.52 -1.53
C LYS A 54 6.17 8.06 -1.92
N THR A 55 6.02 7.14 -0.97
CA THR A 55 6.13 5.70 -1.19
C THR A 55 4.95 5.19 -2.01
N LEU A 56 3.73 5.63 -1.67
CA LEU A 56 2.51 5.32 -2.41
C LEU A 56 2.56 5.84 -3.85
N ILE A 57 3.01 7.09 -4.05
CA ILE A 57 3.20 7.66 -5.39
C ILE A 57 4.22 6.81 -6.17
N THR A 58 5.33 6.43 -5.56
CA THR A 58 6.35 5.60 -6.21
C THR A 58 5.78 4.25 -6.65
N LEU A 59 5.03 3.56 -5.79
CA LEU A 59 4.35 2.30 -6.12
C LEU A 59 3.33 2.47 -7.25
N THR A 60 2.62 3.60 -7.27
CA THR A 60 1.69 3.96 -8.34
C THR A 60 2.41 4.17 -9.67
N THR A 61 3.54 4.89 -9.68
CA THR A 61 4.36 5.06 -10.89
C THR A 61 4.97 3.75 -11.42
N LEU A 62 5.03 2.71 -10.58
CA LEU A 62 5.51 1.38 -10.96
C LEU A 62 4.39 0.47 -11.49
N ASP A 63 3.15 0.96 -11.53
CA ASP A 63 1.94 0.22 -11.92
C ASP A 63 1.64 -0.93 -10.93
N ARG A 64 1.79 -0.65 -9.63
CA ARG A 64 1.58 -1.62 -8.54
C ARG A 64 0.38 -1.32 -7.64
N VAL A 65 -0.53 -0.46 -8.10
CA VAL A 65 -1.68 0.02 -7.32
C VAL A 65 -2.49 -1.12 -6.71
N SER A 66 -2.90 -2.11 -7.51
CA SER A 66 -3.74 -3.22 -7.03
C SER A 66 -3.04 -4.11 -5.98
N GLU A 67 -1.74 -4.36 -6.16
CA GLU A 67 -0.94 -5.15 -5.22
C GLU A 67 -0.77 -4.40 -3.89
N THR A 68 -0.45 -3.10 -3.96
CA THR A 68 -0.32 -2.22 -2.80
C THR A 68 -1.64 -2.08 -2.05
N GLU A 69 -2.76 -1.89 -2.75
CA GLU A 69 -4.09 -1.79 -2.15
C GLU A 69 -4.47 -3.08 -1.41
N MET A 70 -4.24 -4.25 -2.01
CA MET A 70 -4.48 -5.54 -1.40
C MET A 70 -3.65 -5.75 -0.13
N LEU A 71 -2.38 -5.35 -0.16
CA LEU A 71 -1.44 -5.46 0.95
C LEU A 71 -1.86 -4.56 2.12
N ILE A 72 -2.21 -3.30 1.85
CA ILE A 72 -2.69 -2.35 2.86
C ILE A 72 -4.03 -2.79 3.44
N ARG A 73 -4.95 -3.27 2.61
CA ARG A 73 -6.25 -3.81 3.05
C ARG A 73 -6.08 -4.95 4.05
N LYS A 74 -5.17 -5.88 3.76
CA LYS A 74 -4.92 -7.06 4.60
C LYS A 74 -4.14 -6.73 5.88
N GLN A 75 -3.08 -5.92 5.79
CA GLN A 75 -2.13 -5.76 6.88
C GLN A 75 -2.36 -4.49 7.72
N ALA A 76 -3.01 -3.47 7.19
CA ALA A 76 -3.30 -2.24 7.92
C ALA A 76 -4.80 -2.09 8.21
N VAL A 77 -5.66 -2.15 7.18
CA VAL A 77 -7.09 -1.87 7.34
C VAL A 77 -7.81 -2.96 8.10
N ALA A 78 -7.58 -4.23 7.77
CA ALA A 78 -8.26 -5.34 8.45
C ALA A 78 -7.98 -5.39 9.96
N PRO A 79 -6.73 -5.24 10.46
CA PRO A 79 -6.48 -5.15 11.89
C PRO A 79 -7.15 -3.94 12.55
N LEU A 80 -7.16 -2.77 11.90
CA LEU A 80 -7.83 -1.58 12.41
C LEU A 80 -9.33 -1.80 12.54
N LEU A 81 -9.96 -2.40 11.53
CA LEU A 81 -11.38 -2.74 11.56
C LEU A 81 -11.68 -3.83 12.59
N GLN A 82 -10.84 -4.85 12.73
CA GLN A 82 -11.01 -5.87 13.78
C GLN A 82 -10.95 -5.26 15.18
N ASN A 83 -10.13 -4.23 15.40
CA ASN A 83 -10.07 -3.53 16.69
C ASN A 83 -11.34 -2.71 16.99
N ILE A 84 -12.02 -2.22 15.95
CA ILE A 84 -13.24 -1.41 16.06
C ILE A 84 -14.50 -2.29 16.10
N ILE A 85 -14.54 -3.31 15.24
CA ILE A 85 -15.67 -4.22 15.03
C ILE A 85 -15.35 -5.54 15.76
N ASN A 86 -15.43 -5.50 17.09
CA ASN A 86 -15.39 -6.70 17.92
C ASN A 86 -16.39 -6.59 19.08
N GLU A 87 -16.81 -7.74 19.62
CA GLU A 87 -17.75 -7.80 20.76
C GLU A 87 -17.30 -6.95 21.96
N PRO A 88 -16.02 -6.99 22.40
CA PRO A 88 -15.56 -6.13 23.48
C PRO A 88 -15.67 -4.63 23.17
N ALA A 89 -15.42 -4.21 21.94
CA ALA A 89 -15.53 -2.83 21.51
C ALA A 89 -17.00 -2.39 21.53
N LEU A 90 -17.92 -3.24 21.07
CA LEU A 90 -19.36 -2.97 21.12
C LEU A 90 -19.88 -2.87 22.57
N GLN A 91 -19.45 -3.78 23.46
CA GLN A 91 -19.86 -3.78 24.87
C GLN A 91 -19.32 -2.57 25.64
N ARG A 92 -18.13 -2.07 25.29
CA ARG A 92 -17.52 -0.89 25.94
C ARG A 92 -18.05 0.43 25.40
N ASN A 93 -18.68 0.44 24.22
CA ASN A 93 -19.14 1.66 23.59
C ASN A 93 -20.49 2.10 24.18
N LYS A 94 -20.51 3.25 24.86
CA LYS A 94 -21.73 3.77 25.52
C LYS A 94 -22.86 4.09 24.53
N GLU A 95 -22.49 4.38 23.28
CA GLU A 95 -23.43 4.64 22.18
C GLU A 95 -23.78 3.37 21.38
N GLY A 96 -23.35 2.20 21.84
CA GLY A 96 -23.60 0.91 21.17
C GLY A 96 -23.09 0.89 19.73
N LEU A 97 -23.93 0.40 18.80
CA LEU A 97 -23.61 0.32 17.37
C LEU A 97 -23.33 1.67 16.73
N GLU A 98 -24.04 2.74 17.14
CA GLU A 98 -23.85 4.07 16.58
C GLU A 98 -22.42 4.57 16.81
N GLY A 99 -21.90 4.36 18.03
CA GLY A 99 -20.51 4.69 18.36
C GLY A 99 -19.50 3.87 17.57
N VAL A 100 -19.81 2.61 17.25
CA VAL A 100 -18.96 1.78 16.37
C VAL A 100 -18.93 2.35 14.96
N TYR A 101 -20.07 2.76 14.41
CA TYR A 101 -20.12 3.41 13.09
C TYR A 101 -19.34 4.73 13.06
N LYS A 102 -19.45 5.56 14.11
CA LYS A 102 -18.64 6.79 14.23
C LYS A 102 -17.14 6.49 14.21
N ASN A 103 -16.70 5.44 14.89
CA ASN A 103 -15.30 5.02 14.90
C ASN A 103 -14.82 4.49 13.53
N ILE A 104 -15.71 3.84 12.77
CA ILE A 104 -15.39 3.43 11.39
C ILE A 104 -15.25 4.67 10.50
N LEU A 105 -16.15 5.65 10.63
CA LEU A 105 -16.10 6.88 9.86
C LEU A 105 -14.85 7.70 10.18
N SER A 106 -14.48 7.82 11.46
CA SER A 106 -13.27 8.53 11.85
C SER A 106 -12.00 7.89 11.32
N LEU A 107 -11.99 6.56 11.09
CA LEU A 107 -10.89 5.86 10.43
C LEU A 107 -10.65 6.39 9.00
N LEU A 108 -11.71 6.72 8.26
CA LEU A 108 -11.60 7.22 6.88
C LEU A 108 -10.90 8.58 6.82
N ASP A 109 -11.03 9.39 7.87
CA ASP A 109 -10.38 10.70 7.99
C ASP A 109 -8.91 10.62 8.42
N THR A 110 -8.39 9.42 8.70
CA THR A 110 -6.98 9.21 9.08
C THR A 110 -6.08 8.99 7.85
N LYS A 111 -5.01 8.20 8.00
CA LYS A 111 -4.07 7.80 6.94
C LYS A 111 -4.74 7.14 5.72
N LEU A 112 -5.98 6.65 5.87
CA LEU A 112 -6.77 6.16 4.73
C LEU A 112 -7.08 7.26 3.71
N LYS A 113 -7.16 8.52 4.15
CA LYS A 113 -7.30 9.69 3.26
C LYS A 113 -6.11 9.83 2.32
N LEU A 114 -4.90 9.50 2.77
CA LEU A 114 -3.70 9.52 1.92
C LEU A 114 -3.76 8.46 0.82
N LEU A 115 -4.37 7.30 1.10
CA LEU A 115 -4.59 6.28 0.08
C LEU A 115 -5.52 6.80 -1.00
N PHE A 116 -6.63 7.43 -0.60
CA PHE A 116 -7.58 8.03 -1.53
C PHE A 116 -6.91 9.05 -2.46
N THR A 117 -6.04 9.91 -1.92
CA THR A 117 -5.29 10.91 -2.71
C THR A 117 -4.42 10.28 -3.80
N VAL A 118 -3.91 9.07 -3.60
CA VAL A 118 -2.97 8.43 -4.54
C VAL A 118 -3.67 7.48 -5.51
N THR A 119 -4.87 6.98 -5.17
CA THR A 119 -5.63 6.05 -6.01
C THR A 119 -6.70 6.71 -6.89
N GLN A 120 -6.91 8.03 -6.78
CA GLN A 120 -7.72 8.83 -7.70
C GLN A 120 -7.00 9.02 -9.04
#